data_AF-A0A534UBU6-F1
#
_entry.id   AF-A0A534UBU6-F1
#
_cell.length_a   1.000
_cell.length_b   1.000
_cell.length_c   1.000
_cell.angle_alpha   90.00
_cell.angle_beta   90.00
_cell.angle_gamma   90.00
#
_symmetry.space_group_name_H-M   'P 1'
#
loop_
_entity.id
_entity.type
_entity.pdbx_description
1 polymer ?
#
loop_
_entity_poly.entity_id
_entity_poly.type
_entity_poly.pdbx_seq_one_letter_code
_entity_poly.pdbx_strand_id
1 'polypeptide(L)'
;MMRALLAVLVLAAVASAAPPPRFFIMGDGHLAIVNAHTDEHLTVRYRREDGTYDADALARLRRVFRSGGDAREQDVSLRLIEVLSHVQKMAGGHPLVLLSGYRSPTYNQSLKNQGKQVAGGSMHTEGLAADLAFPRPQRPKLWHQVRDLDCCGAGYYAKEGFLHVDVGRPRFWEATTSRVDENLSAGNARMFARTEFDRYVGGEPITVSLHALTVPPVRVARVAKLVADGGGQRELRFEGDAEGCLEAASTGAHFKVGEAPGIGRGHLELTTCEPRPERSPETVETNVIDVRAGSP
;
A
#
# COMPACT_ATOMS: atom_id res chain seq x y z
N MET A 1 20.94 45.76 -51.00
CA MET A 1 21.40 45.39 -49.65
C MET A 1 20.23 44.83 -48.88
N MET A 2 20.09 43.50 -48.83
CA MET A 2 18.95 42.82 -48.20
C MET A 2 19.26 42.58 -46.72
N ARG A 3 18.51 43.23 -45.83
CA ARG A 3 18.62 43.04 -44.37
C ARG A 3 17.88 41.74 -44.01
N ALA A 4 18.61 40.70 -43.66
CA ALA A 4 18.05 39.50 -43.04
C ALA A 4 17.70 39.81 -41.58
N LEU A 5 16.42 39.76 -41.23
CA LEU A 5 15.99 39.72 -39.83
C LEU A 5 16.27 38.33 -39.27
N LEU A 6 17.13 38.25 -38.27
CA LEU A 6 17.34 37.05 -37.47
C LEU A 6 16.18 36.95 -36.46
N ALA A 7 15.25 36.03 -36.67
CA ALA A 7 14.23 35.70 -35.68
C ALA A 7 14.86 34.77 -34.63
N VAL A 8 15.07 35.27 -33.41
CA VAL A 8 15.51 34.46 -32.27
C VAL A 8 14.28 33.72 -31.72
N LEU A 9 14.22 32.42 -32.00
CA LEU A 9 13.22 31.53 -31.42
C LEU A 9 13.64 31.20 -29.98
N VAL A 10 13.00 31.82 -28.99
CA VAL A 10 13.18 31.45 -27.58
C VAL A 10 12.34 30.19 -27.32
N LEU A 11 12.96 29.01 -27.35
CA LEU A 11 12.34 27.78 -26.86
C LEU A 11 12.24 27.89 -25.33
N ALA A 12 11.07 28.23 -24.81
CA ALA A 12 10.78 28.06 -23.40
C ALA A 12 10.78 26.55 -23.11
N ALA A 13 11.80 26.06 -22.41
CA ALA A 13 11.80 24.71 -21.89
C ALA A 13 10.65 24.59 -20.89
N VAL A 14 9.60 23.85 -21.25
CA VAL A 14 8.57 23.45 -20.30
C VAL A 14 9.25 22.47 -19.36
N ALA A 15 9.73 22.97 -18.22
CA ALA A 15 10.24 22.10 -17.17
C ALA A 15 9.07 21.22 -16.71
N SER A 16 9.11 19.94 -17.09
CA SER A 16 8.18 18.95 -16.55
C SER A 16 8.41 18.92 -15.04
N ALA A 17 7.49 19.53 -14.28
CA ALA A 17 7.57 19.52 -12.83
C ALA A 17 7.51 18.07 -12.37
N ALA A 18 8.46 17.66 -11.54
CA ALA A 18 8.44 16.33 -10.93
C ALA A 18 7.07 16.11 -10.25
N PRO A 19 6.38 14.97 -10.48
CA PRO A 19 5.20 14.60 -9.71
C PRO A 19 5.39 14.83 -8.21
N PRO A 20 4.33 15.28 -7.51
CA PRO A 20 4.41 15.47 -6.08
C PRO A 20 4.76 14.16 -5.37
N PRO A 21 5.39 14.22 -4.19
CA PRO A 21 5.63 13.03 -3.39
C PRO A 21 4.30 12.32 -3.13
N ARG A 22 4.20 11.03 -3.46
CA ARG A 22 2.93 10.29 -3.47
C ARG A 22 2.43 9.80 -2.12
N PHE A 23 3.33 9.62 -1.15
CA PHE A 23 3.00 9.06 0.17
C PHE A 23 3.43 10.00 1.29
N PHE A 24 2.79 9.90 2.46
CA PHE A 24 3.21 10.65 3.64
C PHE A 24 4.55 10.14 4.18
N ILE A 25 4.72 8.82 4.18
CA ILE A 25 5.98 8.15 4.53
C ILE A 25 6.63 7.64 3.26
N MET A 26 7.83 8.15 2.98
CA MET A 26 8.62 7.79 1.82
C MET A 26 10.08 7.58 2.21
N GLY A 27 10.74 6.70 1.47
CA GLY A 27 12.18 6.58 1.48
C GLY A 27 12.83 7.53 0.46
N ASP A 28 14.11 7.31 0.16
CA ASP A 28 14.86 8.09 -0.83
C ASP A 28 14.87 7.47 -2.23
N GLY A 29 13.93 6.57 -2.50
CA GLY A 29 13.86 5.89 -3.78
C GLY A 29 14.85 4.75 -3.94
N HIS A 30 15.62 4.38 -2.90
CA HIS A 30 16.50 3.22 -2.90
C HIS A 30 16.04 2.14 -1.93
N LEU A 31 16.21 0.89 -2.32
CA LEU A 31 15.97 -0.24 -1.44
C LEU A 31 17.04 -1.31 -1.67
N ALA A 32 17.75 -1.66 -0.61
CA ALA A 32 18.62 -2.83 -0.56
C ALA A 32 17.94 -3.95 0.23
N ILE A 33 17.81 -5.13 -0.35
CA ILE A 33 17.12 -6.27 0.26
C ILE A 33 17.86 -7.57 -0.04
N VAL A 34 17.90 -8.45 0.95
CA VAL A 34 18.47 -9.79 0.86
C VAL A 34 17.37 -10.77 1.21
N ASN A 35 17.01 -11.66 0.29
CA ASN A 35 16.08 -12.74 0.60
C ASN A 35 16.82 -13.86 1.35
N ALA A 36 16.44 -14.09 2.61
CA ALA A 36 17.13 -15.02 3.50
C ALA A 36 17.04 -16.49 3.06
N HIS A 37 16.09 -16.83 2.18
CA HIS A 37 15.85 -18.20 1.73
C HIS A 37 16.50 -18.52 0.38
N THR A 38 16.65 -17.52 -0.49
CA THR A 38 17.21 -17.69 -1.84
C THR A 38 18.62 -17.11 -1.97
N ASP A 39 19.08 -16.36 -0.97
CA ASP A 39 20.33 -15.58 -1.01
C ASP A 39 20.41 -14.59 -2.18
N GLU A 40 19.25 -14.20 -2.74
CA GLU A 40 19.19 -13.14 -3.76
C GLU A 40 19.37 -11.78 -3.09
N HIS A 41 20.38 -11.04 -3.56
CA HIS A 41 20.69 -9.70 -3.09
C HIS A 41 20.27 -8.70 -4.15
N LEU A 42 19.47 -7.72 -3.76
CA LEU A 42 18.94 -6.72 -4.67
C LEU A 42 19.15 -5.33 -4.07
N THR A 43 19.89 -4.48 -4.78
CA THR A 43 19.92 -3.05 -4.53
C THR A 43 19.39 -2.34 -5.76
N VAL A 44 18.33 -1.55 -5.59
CA VAL A 44 17.66 -0.84 -6.69
C VAL A 44 17.31 0.59 -6.32
N ARG A 45 17.34 1.46 -7.33
CA ARG A 45 16.63 2.74 -7.30
C ARG A 45 15.24 2.51 -7.90
N TYR A 46 14.23 2.39 -7.06
CA TYR A 46 12.85 2.12 -7.49
C TYR A 46 12.06 3.40 -7.83
N ARG A 47 12.53 4.56 -7.40
CA ARG A 47 11.97 5.87 -7.73
C ARG A 47 13.05 6.80 -8.27
N ARG A 48 12.78 7.40 -9.42
CA ARG A 48 13.67 8.33 -10.13
C ARG A 48 13.66 9.71 -9.46
N GLU A 49 14.62 10.54 -9.84
CA GLU A 49 14.74 11.91 -9.32
C GLU A 49 13.54 12.78 -9.71
N ASP A 50 12.95 12.52 -10.88
CA ASP A 50 11.70 13.13 -11.31
C ASP A 50 10.46 12.62 -10.55
N GLY A 51 10.60 11.68 -9.61
CA GLY A 51 9.50 11.12 -8.84
C GLY A 51 8.73 9.99 -9.51
N THR A 52 9.05 9.61 -10.75
CA THR A 52 8.46 8.45 -11.42
C THR A 52 9.02 7.14 -10.88
N TYR A 53 8.22 6.07 -10.88
CA TYR A 53 8.66 4.74 -10.46
C TYR A 53 9.28 3.96 -11.62
N ASP A 54 10.32 3.19 -11.33
CA ASP A 54 11.04 2.39 -12.30
C ASP A 54 10.44 0.97 -12.42
N ALA A 55 9.74 0.69 -13.52
CA ALA A 55 9.06 -0.57 -13.72
C ALA A 55 9.99 -1.80 -13.68
N ASP A 56 11.23 -1.68 -14.15
CA ASP A 56 12.19 -2.79 -14.13
C ASP A 56 12.68 -3.04 -12.70
N ALA A 57 12.92 -1.98 -11.93
CA ALA A 57 13.22 -2.09 -10.50
C ALA A 57 12.07 -2.74 -9.72
N LEU A 58 10.82 -2.37 -10.01
CA LEU A 58 9.63 -2.96 -9.40
C LEU A 58 9.46 -4.44 -9.77
N ALA A 59 9.71 -4.82 -11.03
CA ALA A 59 9.67 -6.22 -11.46
C ALA A 59 10.74 -7.07 -10.74
N ARG A 60 11.93 -6.52 -10.53
CA ARG A 60 12.99 -7.18 -9.73
C ARG A 60 12.60 -7.32 -8.27
N LEU A 61 11.97 -6.30 -7.67
CA LEU A 61 11.42 -6.37 -6.31
C LEU A 61 10.34 -7.45 -6.21
N ARG A 62 9.39 -7.50 -7.14
CA ARG A 62 8.38 -8.56 -7.23
C ARG A 62 9.00 -9.95 -7.20
N ARG A 63 10.04 -10.17 -8.00
CA ARG A 63 10.76 -11.45 -8.01
C ARG A 63 11.39 -11.75 -6.66
N VAL A 64 12.12 -10.83 -6.05
CA VAL A 64 12.79 -11.07 -4.75
C VAL A 64 11.78 -11.30 -3.62
N PHE A 65 10.58 -10.71 -3.71
CA PHE A 65 9.49 -10.87 -2.75
C PHE A 65 8.59 -12.08 -3.01
N ARG A 66 8.85 -12.87 -4.06
CA ARG A 66 7.99 -13.99 -4.45
C ARG A 66 7.76 -15.00 -3.33
N SER A 67 6.68 -15.74 -3.46
CA SER A 67 6.25 -16.76 -2.51
C SER A 67 7.33 -17.83 -2.31
N GLY A 68 7.79 -17.99 -1.07
CA GLY A 68 8.89 -18.90 -0.74
C GLY A 68 8.56 -20.38 -0.95
N GLY A 69 7.28 -20.77 -0.98
CA GLY A 69 6.86 -22.16 -1.15
C GLY A 69 6.68 -22.62 -2.59
N ASP A 70 6.38 -21.72 -3.51
CA ASP A 70 6.01 -22.06 -4.90
C ASP A 70 6.50 -21.05 -5.95
N ALA A 71 7.35 -20.10 -5.54
CA ALA A 71 7.95 -19.06 -6.38
C ALA A 71 6.94 -18.17 -7.15
N ARG A 72 5.64 -18.24 -6.85
CA ARG A 72 4.64 -17.36 -7.47
C ARG A 72 4.92 -15.91 -7.11
N GLU A 73 4.77 -15.05 -8.11
CA GLU A 73 5.00 -13.62 -8.00
C GLU A 73 3.67 -12.86 -7.89
N GLN A 74 3.72 -11.74 -7.17
CA GLN A 74 2.66 -10.74 -7.06
C GLN A 74 3.33 -9.39 -6.92
N ASP A 75 2.77 -8.36 -7.55
CA ASP A 75 3.30 -7.01 -7.42
C ASP A 75 3.37 -6.60 -5.94
N VAL A 76 4.50 -6.01 -5.56
CA VAL A 76 4.70 -5.48 -4.21
C VAL A 76 4.13 -4.06 -4.18
N SER A 77 3.32 -3.74 -3.19
CA SER A 77 2.75 -2.40 -3.06
C SER A 77 3.83 -1.32 -3.09
N LEU A 78 3.65 -0.30 -3.94
CA LEU A 78 4.52 0.89 -3.96
C LEU A 78 4.62 1.54 -2.57
N ARG A 79 3.51 1.59 -1.83
CA ARG A 79 3.49 2.09 -0.46
C ARG A 79 4.35 1.24 0.47
N LEU A 80 4.33 -0.08 0.32
CA LEU A 80 5.17 -0.98 1.12
C LEU A 80 6.64 -0.75 0.79
N ILE A 81 7.00 -0.65 -0.49
CA ILE A 81 8.38 -0.37 -0.92
C ILE A 81 8.89 0.95 -0.32
N GLU A 82 8.07 2.01 -0.35
CA GLU A 82 8.41 3.31 0.22
C GLU A 82 8.56 3.27 1.75
N VAL A 83 7.67 2.56 2.46
CA VAL A 83 7.80 2.32 3.91
C VAL A 83 9.07 1.52 4.22
N LEU A 84 9.37 0.46 3.46
CA LEU A 84 10.57 -0.35 3.67
C LEU A 84 11.86 0.44 3.44
N SER A 85 11.90 1.29 2.40
CA SER A 85 13.04 2.19 2.18
C SER A 85 13.21 3.19 3.33
N HIS A 86 12.11 3.73 3.86
CA HIS A 86 12.14 4.57 5.04
C HIS A 86 12.69 3.83 6.28
N VAL A 87 12.20 2.61 6.53
CA VAL A 87 12.66 1.73 7.62
C VAL A 87 14.14 1.36 7.48
N GLN A 88 14.61 1.08 6.26
CA GLN A 88 16.01 0.81 5.98
C GLN A 88 16.91 1.97 6.44
N LYS A 89 16.51 3.21 6.18
CA LYS A 89 17.25 4.39 6.67
C LYS A 89 17.27 4.49 8.18
N MET A 90 16.11 4.29 8.82
CA MET A 90 16.00 4.31 10.28
C MET A 90 16.89 3.24 10.93
N ALA A 91 17.05 2.10 10.26
CA ALA A 91 17.91 0.99 10.66
C ALA A 91 19.41 1.17 10.29
N GLY A 92 19.83 2.35 9.84
CA GLY A 92 21.23 2.66 9.54
C GLY A 92 21.65 2.41 8.09
N GLY A 93 20.71 2.15 7.18
CA GLY A 93 20.97 2.02 5.74
C GLY A 93 21.50 0.66 5.29
N HIS A 94 21.57 -0.33 6.17
CA HIS A 94 21.95 -1.69 5.81
C HIS A 94 20.85 -2.41 5.01
N PRO A 95 21.22 -3.39 4.15
CA PRO A 95 20.24 -4.22 3.46
C PRO A 95 19.23 -4.83 4.43
N LEU A 96 17.94 -4.73 4.10
CA LEU A 96 16.90 -5.41 4.86
C LEU A 96 16.95 -6.90 4.55
N VAL A 97 16.90 -7.75 5.57
CA VAL A 97 16.89 -9.20 5.39
C VAL A 97 15.43 -9.67 5.37
N LEU A 98 14.93 -9.99 4.18
CA LEU A 98 13.57 -10.45 3.95
C LEU A 98 13.44 -11.94 4.30
N LEU A 99 12.59 -12.24 5.29
CA LEU A 99 12.20 -13.60 5.63
C LEU A 99 10.93 -14.02 4.85
N SER A 100 9.99 -13.10 4.65
CA SER A 100 8.76 -13.42 3.94
C SER A 100 8.19 -12.18 3.25
N GLY A 101 8.05 -12.23 1.93
CA GLY A 101 7.36 -11.22 1.13
C GLY A 101 5.93 -11.63 0.82
N TYR A 102 5.59 -11.67 -0.46
CA TYR A 102 4.33 -12.24 -0.92
C TYR A 102 4.22 -13.72 -0.51
N ARG A 103 2.99 -14.17 -0.20
CA ARG A 103 2.66 -15.58 0.02
C ARG A 103 1.54 -15.97 -0.92
N SER A 104 1.75 -16.98 -1.76
CA SER A 104 0.66 -17.52 -2.56
C SER A 104 -0.44 -18.08 -1.65
N PRO A 105 -1.71 -18.16 -2.10
CA PRO A 105 -2.77 -18.77 -1.30
C PRO A 105 -2.43 -20.20 -0.84
N THR A 106 -1.78 -20.98 -1.73
CA THR A 106 -1.32 -22.35 -1.43
C THR A 106 -0.26 -22.37 -0.33
N TYR A 107 0.75 -21.51 -0.42
CA TYR A 107 1.81 -21.43 0.59
C TYR A 107 1.30 -20.87 1.92
N ASN A 108 0.44 -19.86 1.88
CA ASN A 108 -0.17 -19.28 3.07
C ASN A 108 -1.02 -20.31 3.83
N GLN A 109 -1.79 -21.15 3.11
CA GLN A 109 -2.54 -22.25 3.71
C GLN A 109 -1.62 -23.35 4.27
N SER A 110 -0.50 -23.66 3.61
CA SER A 110 0.43 -24.66 4.12
C SER A 110 1.09 -24.22 5.44
N LEU A 111 1.43 -22.93 5.59
CA LEU A 111 1.90 -22.37 6.85
C LEU A 111 0.85 -22.49 7.97
N LYS A 112 -0.41 -22.21 7.66
CA LYS A 112 -1.53 -22.39 8.61
C LYS A 112 -1.65 -23.86 9.05
N ASN A 113 -1.55 -24.80 8.12
CA ASN A 113 -1.58 -26.24 8.41
C ASN A 113 -0.38 -26.70 9.27
N GLN A 114 0.75 -26.00 9.20
CA GLN A 114 1.92 -26.22 10.06
C GLN A 114 1.79 -25.55 11.44
N GLY A 115 0.64 -24.98 11.77
CA GLY A 115 0.39 -24.31 13.05
C GLY A 115 1.07 -22.94 13.20
N LYS A 116 1.49 -22.32 12.09
CA LYS A 116 1.99 -20.93 12.12
C LYS A 116 0.85 -19.94 12.31
N GLN A 117 1.13 -18.81 12.95
CA GLN A 117 0.18 -17.72 13.13
C GLN A 117 -0.06 -16.99 11.80
N VAL A 118 -1.10 -17.43 11.08
CA VAL A 118 -1.51 -16.87 9.78
C VAL A 118 -2.95 -16.38 9.86
N ALA A 119 -3.16 -15.07 9.72
CA ALA A 119 -4.50 -14.47 9.70
C ALA A 119 -5.27 -14.84 8.43
N GLY A 120 -6.61 -14.95 8.52
CA GLY A 120 -7.47 -15.24 7.36
C GLY A 120 -7.39 -14.19 6.25
N GLY A 121 -7.33 -12.91 6.61
CA GLY A 121 -7.07 -11.78 5.69
C GLY A 121 -5.62 -11.31 5.77
N SER A 122 -4.68 -12.21 5.48
CA SER A 122 -3.23 -11.92 5.58
C SER A 122 -2.77 -10.96 4.48
N MET A 123 -2.14 -9.84 4.85
CA MET A 123 -1.60 -8.86 3.89
C MET A 123 -0.47 -9.42 3.01
N HIS A 124 0.18 -10.52 3.42
CA HIS A 124 1.18 -11.18 2.59
C HIS A 124 0.57 -11.76 1.30
N THR A 125 -0.70 -12.17 1.30
CA THR A 125 -1.33 -12.74 0.10
C THR A 125 -1.68 -11.69 -0.96
N GLU A 126 -1.48 -10.42 -0.65
CA GLU A 126 -1.78 -9.28 -1.53
C GLU A 126 -0.53 -8.47 -1.88
N GLY A 127 0.67 -8.91 -1.47
CA GLY A 127 1.91 -8.14 -1.68
C GLY A 127 1.98 -6.85 -0.83
N LEU A 128 1.24 -6.84 0.29
CA LEU A 128 1.09 -5.67 1.17
C LEU A 128 1.89 -5.78 2.48
N ALA A 129 2.64 -6.86 2.68
CA ALA A 129 3.42 -7.09 3.90
C ALA A 129 4.81 -7.70 3.65
N ALA A 130 5.70 -7.49 4.61
CA ALA A 130 7.03 -8.07 4.68
C ALA A 130 7.37 -8.47 6.12
N ASP A 131 7.97 -9.65 6.27
CA ASP A 131 8.62 -10.07 7.51
C ASP A 131 10.14 -9.89 7.35
N LEU A 132 10.74 -9.12 8.25
CA LEU A 132 12.13 -8.68 8.14
C LEU A 132 12.94 -9.14 9.35
N ALA A 133 14.08 -9.79 9.12
CA ALA A 133 15.03 -10.09 10.19
C ALA A 133 15.84 -8.84 10.57
N PHE A 134 16.09 -8.70 11.87
CA PHE A 134 16.89 -7.60 12.41
C PHE A 134 17.79 -8.08 13.56
N PRO A 135 18.98 -7.49 13.74
CA PRO A 135 19.86 -7.83 14.86
C PRO A 135 19.15 -7.64 16.22
N ARG A 136 19.26 -8.62 17.13
CA ARG A 136 18.59 -8.61 18.44
C ARG A 136 18.70 -7.28 19.20
N PRO A 137 19.86 -6.60 19.27
CA PRO A 137 20.00 -5.36 20.05
C PRO A 137 19.20 -4.18 19.48
N GLN A 138 18.92 -4.18 18.18
CA GLN A 138 18.30 -3.05 17.48
C GLN A 138 16.78 -3.20 17.35
N ARG A 139 16.25 -4.42 17.49
CA ARG A 139 14.84 -4.75 17.23
C ARG A 139 13.82 -3.94 18.03
N PRO A 140 13.89 -3.83 19.38
CA PRO A 140 12.86 -3.11 20.13
C PRO A 140 12.82 -1.62 19.77
N LYS A 141 14.00 -1.01 19.60
CA LYS A 141 14.11 0.39 19.19
C LYS A 141 13.49 0.61 17.82
N LEU A 142 13.86 -0.21 16.83
CA LEU A 142 13.31 -0.07 15.48
C LEU A 142 11.80 -0.28 15.46
N TRP A 143 11.27 -1.26 16.19
CA TRP A 143 9.83 -1.48 16.29
C TRP A 143 9.10 -0.29 16.88
N HIS A 144 9.62 0.33 17.96
CA HIS A 144 9.06 1.57 18.49
C HIS A 144 9.11 2.72 17.48
N GLN A 145 10.22 2.87 16.76
CA GLN A 145 10.31 3.92 15.74
C GLN A 145 9.33 3.69 14.58
N VAL A 146 9.12 2.44 14.14
CA VAL A 146 8.10 2.10 13.13
C VAL A 146 6.70 2.35 13.67
N ARG A 147 6.46 2.05 14.95
CA ARG A 147 5.19 2.37 15.62
C ARG A 147 4.88 3.86 15.60
N ASP A 148 5.89 4.68 15.87
CA ASP A 148 5.72 6.13 15.94
C ASP A 148 5.46 6.77 14.56
N LEU A 149 5.59 6.01 13.45
CA LEU A 149 5.16 6.45 12.12
C LEU A 149 3.63 6.49 11.96
N ASP A 150 2.90 5.69 12.73
CA ASP A 150 1.42 5.59 12.72
C ASP A 150 0.79 5.47 11.33
N CYS A 151 1.48 4.81 10.38
CA CYS A 151 1.07 4.74 8.97
C CYS A 151 0.81 3.31 8.46
N CYS A 152 1.18 2.30 9.26
CA CYS A 152 1.33 0.92 8.85
C CYS A 152 1.01 -0.05 9.99
N GLY A 153 0.80 -1.32 9.67
CA GLY A 153 0.79 -2.39 10.66
C GLY A 153 2.22 -2.81 11.01
N ALA A 154 2.55 -2.95 12.29
CA ALA A 154 3.84 -3.50 12.70
C ALA A 154 3.75 -4.50 13.86
N GLY A 155 4.20 -5.73 13.60
CA GLY A 155 4.16 -6.85 14.53
C GLY A 155 5.54 -7.28 15.00
N TYR A 156 5.79 -7.35 16.31
CA TYR A 156 7.08 -7.73 16.86
C TYR A 156 7.12 -9.21 17.29
N TYR A 157 8.01 -9.99 16.65
CA TYR A 157 8.18 -11.43 16.88
C TYR A 157 9.57 -11.71 17.47
N ALA A 158 9.72 -11.39 18.75
CA ALA A 158 10.99 -11.43 19.47
C ALA A 158 11.68 -12.81 19.44
N LYS A 159 10.89 -13.88 19.62
CA LYS A 159 11.37 -15.27 19.67
C LYS A 159 11.81 -15.74 18.29
N GLU A 160 11.00 -15.46 17.27
CA GLU A 160 11.21 -15.93 15.91
C GLU A 160 12.29 -15.17 15.16
N GLY A 161 12.55 -13.90 15.50
CA GLY A 161 13.65 -13.19 14.86
C GLY A 161 13.30 -11.85 14.24
N PHE A 162 12.02 -11.54 14.05
CA PHE A 162 11.61 -10.64 12.97
C PHE A 162 10.62 -9.55 13.39
N LEU A 163 10.54 -8.53 12.54
CA LEU A 163 9.54 -7.48 12.55
C LEU A 163 8.66 -7.65 11.31
N HIS A 164 7.36 -7.79 11.53
CA HIS A 164 6.35 -7.71 10.49
C HIS A 164 6.05 -6.24 10.20
N VAL A 165 5.98 -5.87 8.92
CA VAL A 165 5.55 -4.54 8.45
C VAL A 165 4.56 -4.71 7.31
N ASP A 166 3.41 -4.05 7.38
CA ASP A 166 2.39 -4.08 6.33
C ASP A 166 1.72 -2.72 6.10
N VAL A 167 1.08 -2.54 4.94
CA VAL A 167 0.40 -1.30 4.59
C VAL A 167 -1.12 -1.34 4.81
N GLY A 168 -1.58 -2.10 5.80
CA GLY A 168 -2.96 -2.04 6.29
C GLY A 168 -3.21 -0.82 7.19
N ARG A 169 -4.35 -0.81 7.89
CA ARG A 169 -4.65 0.22 8.90
C ARG A 169 -3.58 0.22 10.02
N PRO A 170 -3.21 1.38 10.58
CA PRO A 170 -2.26 1.46 11.68
C PRO A 170 -2.65 0.54 12.83
N ARG A 171 -1.75 -0.38 13.19
CA ARG A 171 -1.96 -1.32 14.29
C ARG A 171 -0.62 -1.91 14.72
N PHE A 172 -0.48 -2.15 16.01
CA PHE A 172 0.79 -2.57 16.59
C PHE A 172 0.54 -3.72 17.55
N TRP A 173 1.36 -4.76 17.45
CA TRP A 173 1.18 -5.97 18.26
C TRP A 173 2.51 -6.68 18.49
N GLU A 174 2.52 -7.54 19.50
CA GLU A 174 3.54 -8.53 19.72
C GLU A 174 2.98 -9.92 19.38
N ALA A 175 3.83 -10.93 19.24
CA ALA A 175 3.40 -12.30 18.98
C ALA A 175 2.28 -12.78 19.95
N THR A 176 2.40 -12.41 21.23
CA THR A 176 1.46 -12.73 22.31
C THR A 176 0.16 -11.91 22.28
N THR A 177 0.14 -10.75 21.63
CA THR A 177 -1.05 -9.87 21.51
C THR A 177 -1.63 -9.86 20.10
N SER A 178 -1.14 -10.75 19.22
CA SER A 178 -1.53 -10.81 17.81
C SER A 178 -3.00 -11.22 17.60
N ARG A 179 -3.56 -12.04 18.50
CA ARG A 179 -4.96 -12.52 18.48
C ARG A 179 -5.36 -13.17 17.14
N VAL A 180 -4.40 -13.84 16.49
CA VAL A 180 -4.63 -14.49 15.18
C VAL A 180 -5.58 -15.68 15.30
N ASP A 181 -5.50 -16.38 16.43
CA ASP A 181 -6.36 -17.51 16.82
C ASP A 181 -7.83 -17.13 16.96
N GLU A 182 -8.12 -15.88 17.34
CA GLU A 182 -9.49 -15.35 17.41
C GLU A 182 -10.12 -15.09 16.02
N ASN A 183 -9.36 -15.30 14.94
CA ASN A 183 -9.82 -15.15 13.55
C ASN A 183 -10.59 -13.84 13.29
N LEU A 184 -10.03 -12.73 13.78
CA LEU A 184 -10.73 -11.44 13.82
C LEU A 184 -11.10 -10.88 12.43
N SER A 185 -10.50 -11.38 11.36
CA SER A 185 -10.84 -11.02 9.97
C SER A 185 -11.99 -11.83 9.37
N ALA A 186 -12.48 -12.88 10.07
CA ALA A 186 -13.54 -13.76 9.56
C ALA A 186 -14.78 -12.97 9.12
N GLY A 187 -15.35 -13.40 7.99
CA GLY A 187 -16.55 -12.78 7.42
C GLY A 187 -16.35 -11.34 6.97
N ASN A 188 -15.16 -10.97 6.53
CA ASN A 188 -14.79 -9.60 6.12
C ASN A 188 -14.77 -8.56 7.25
N ALA A 189 -14.81 -8.98 8.52
CA ALA A 189 -14.87 -8.06 9.67
C ALA A 189 -13.69 -7.08 9.78
N ARG A 190 -12.58 -7.35 9.08
CA ARG A 190 -11.40 -6.49 9.01
C ARG A 190 -11.04 -6.08 7.58
N MET A 191 -11.96 -6.19 6.64
CA MET A 191 -11.74 -5.63 5.31
C MET A 191 -11.54 -4.12 5.42
N PHE A 192 -10.73 -3.57 4.53
CA PHE A 192 -10.43 -2.14 4.53
C PHE A 192 -10.24 -1.64 3.10
N ALA A 193 -10.49 -0.36 2.89
CA ALA A 193 -10.26 0.30 1.63
C ALA A 193 -8.93 1.06 1.68
N ARG A 194 -8.34 1.31 0.52
CA ARG A 194 -7.09 2.06 0.41
C ARG A 194 -7.04 2.79 -0.91
N THR A 195 -6.62 4.05 -0.91
CA THR A 195 -6.27 4.74 -2.14
C THR A 195 -4.88 4.32 -2.59
N GLU A 196 -4.61 4.40 -3.89
CA GLU A 196 -3.31 4.08 -4.47
C GLU A 196 -2.18 4.92 -3.83
N PHE A 197 -2.41 6.23 -3.66
CA PHE A 197 -1.49 7.21 -3.08
C PHE A 197 -2.09 7.91 -1.87
N ASP A 198 -1.27 8.58 -1.07
CA ASP A 198 -1.75 9.44 0.02
C ASP A 198 -1.85 10.91 -0.43
N ARG A 199 -1.23 11.29 -1.55
CA ARG A 199 -1.20 12.66 -2.05
C ARG A 199 -1.60 12.71 -3.53
N TYR A 200 -2.55 13.59 -3.81
CA TYR A 200 -3.12 13.81 -5.13
C TYR A 200 -3.13 15.30 -5.49
N VAL A 201 -3.13 15.58 -6.79
CA VAL A 201 -3.46 16.92 -7.32
C VAL A 201 -4.94 16.95 -7.69
N GLY A 202 -5.61 18.08 -7.48
CA GLY A 202 -7.02 18.24 -7.85
C GLY A 202 -7.25 17.93 -9.33
N GLY A 203 -8.28 17.14 -9.62
CA GLY A 203 -8.58 16.61 -10.96
C GLY A 203 -7.84 15.32 -11.30
N GLU A 204 -6.89 14.87 -10.47
CA GLU A 204 -6.26 13.56 -10.64
C GLU A 204 -7.26 12.43 -10.29
N PRO A 205 -7.27 11.33 -11.06
CA PRO A 205 -8.08 10.18 -10.70
C PRO A 205 -7.58 9.51 -9.42
N ILE A 206 -8.52 9.01 -8.61
CA ILE A 206 -8.22 8.23 -7.41
C ILE A 206 -8.63 6.79 -7.66
N THR A 207 -7.65 5.88 -7.66
CA THR A 207 -7.90 4.44 -7.57
C THR A 207 -8.03 4.04 -6.11
N VAL A 208 -9.14 3.40 -5.76
CA VAL A 208 -9.41 2.79 -4.45
C VAL A 208 -9.40 1.28 -4.59
N SER A 209 -8.75 0.57 -3.68
CA SER A 209 -8.76 -0.89 -3.60
C SER A 209 -9.39 -1.40 -2.31
N LEU A 210 -10.08 -2.53 -2.37
CA LEU A 210 -10.65 -3.22 -1.20
C LEU A 210 -9.82 -4.47 -0.86
N HIS A 211 -9.39 -4.59 0.39
CA HIS A 211 -8.41 -5.58 0.84
C HIS A 211 -8.92 -6.40 2.02
N ALA A 212 -8.23 -7.51 2.31
CA ALA A 212 -8.59 -8.48 3.34
C ALA A 212 -10.03 -9.02 3.21
N LEU A 213 -10.49 -9.26 1.98
CA LEU A 213 -11.75 -9.97 1.73
C LEU A 213 -11.55 -11.46 2.01
N THR A 214 -12.22 -11.97 3.05
CA THR A 214 -12.26 -13.40 3.37
C THR A 214 -13.47 -14.11 2.75
N VAL A 215 -14.52 -13.37 2.40
CA VAL A 215 -15.79 -13.87 1.84
C VAL A 215 -16.22 -12.96 0.68
N PRO A 216 -15.65 -13.15 -0.52
CA PRO A 216 -16.11 -12.46 -1.72
C PRO A 216 -17.39 -13.12 -2.31
N PRO A 217 -18.13 -12.44 -3.21
CA PRO A 217 -17.93 -11.04 -3.60
C PRO A 217 -18.49 -10.05 -2.57
N VAL A 218 -17.84 -8.89 -2.42
CA VAL A 218 -18.39 -7.73 -1.68
C VAL A 218 -18.84 -6.69 -2.69
N ARG A 219 -20.00 -6.07 -2.50
CA ARG A 219 -20.47 -4.99 -3.39
C ARG A 219 -20.39 -3.63 -2.69
N VAL A 220 -19.88 -2.62 -3.38
CA VAL A 220 -19.75 -1.24 -2.89
C VAL A 220 -20.65 -0.32 -3.70
N ALA A 221 -21.25 0.68 -3.04
CA ALA A 221 -22.04 1.69 -3.69
C ALA A 221 -21.18 2.45 -4.71
N ARG A 222 -21.79 2.84 -5.83
CA ARG A 222 -21.09 3.60 -6.88
C ARG A 222 -20.71 5.02 -6.46
N VAL A 223 -21.26 5.51 -5.35
CA VAL A 223 -20.93 6.81 -4.77
C VAL A 223 -20.18 6.60 -3.46
N ALA A 224 -18.97 7.15 -3.37
CA ALA A 224 -18.22 7.28 -2.13
C ALA A 224 -18.34 8.73 -1.62
N LYS A 225 -18.20 8.94 -0.31
CA LYS A 225 -18.08 10.29 0.25
C LYS A 225 -16.63 10.62 0.47
N LEU A 226 -16.16 11.72 -0.08
CA LEU A 226 -14.89 12.34 0.27
C LEU A 226 -15.13 13.28 1.45
N VAL A 227 -14.60 12.93 2.62
CA VAL A 227 -14.79 13.64 3.89
C VAL A 227 -13.51 14.39 4.25
N ALA A 228 -13.60 15.71 4.41
CA ALA A 228 -12.44 16.55 4.75
C ALA A 228 -12.27 16.68 6.27
N ASP A 229 -11.03 16.65 6.76
CA ASP A 229 -10.70 16.80 8.18
C ASP A 229 -11.14 18.16 8.73
N GLY A 230 -11.07 19.20 7.89
CA GLY A 230 -11.52 20.56 8.21
C GLY A 230 -13.04 20.76 8.18
N GLY A 231 -13.80 19.70 7.94
CA GLY A 231 -15.25 19.73 7.81
C GLY A 231 -15.72 19.86 6.35
N GLY A 232 -16.89 19.28 6.09
CA GLY A 232 -17.48 19.19 4.76
C GLY A 232 -17.24 17.84 4.08
N GLN A 233 -18.13 17.52 3.15
CA GLN A 233 -18.07 16.29 2.36
C GLN A 233 -18.46 16.56 0.92
N ARG A 234 -17.99 15.69 0.02
CA ARG A 234 -18.35 15.67 -1.40
C ARG A 234 -18.64 14.25 -1.82
N GLU A 235 -19.60 14.07 -2.72
CA GLU A 235 -19.84 12.77 -3.34
C GLU A 235 -18.90 12.58 -4.53
N LEU A 236 -18.27 11.41 -4.59
CA LEU A 236 -17.42 10.97 -5.67
C LEU A 236 -18.04 9.74 -6.32
N ARG A 237 -18.24 9.78 -7.63
CA ARG A 237 -18.80 8.65 -8.37
C ARG A 237 -17.67 7.80 -8.96
N PHE A 238 -17.71 6.51 -8.67
CA PHE A 238 -16.83 5.54 -9.32
C PHE A 238 -17.22 5.32 -10.78
N GLU A 239 -16.19 5.16 -11.62
CA GLU A 239 -16.28 4.77 -13.02
C GLU A 239 -16.86 3.34 -13.16
N GLY A 240 -17.47 3.04 -14.31
CA GLY A 240 -18.02 1.72 -14.65
C GLY A 240 -19.50 1.75 -15.05
N ASP A 241 -19.95 0.69 -15.73
CA ASP A 241 -21.28 0.64 -16.37
C ASP A 241 -22.36 -0.02 -15.50
N ALA A 242 -21.99 -0.59 -14.36
CA ALA A 242 -22.95 -1.25 -13.47
C ALA A 242 -23.96 -0.25 -12.86
N GLU A 243 -25.22 -0.65 -12.84
CA GLU A 243 -26.28 0.07 -12.14
C GLU A 243 -26.22 -0.24 -10.63
N GLY A 244 -26.22 0.82 -9.81
CA GLY A 244 -26.23 0.70 -8.35
C GLY A 244 -24.85 0.42 -7.73
N CYS A 245 -24.45 -0.85 -7.67
CA CYS A 245 -23.29 -1.29 -6.89
C CYS A 245 -22.22 -1.96 -7.75
N LEU A 246 -20.96 -1.70 -7.41
CA LEU A 246 -19.78 -2.28 -8.04
C LEU A 246 -19.33 -3.51 -7.27
N GLU A 247 -18.94 -4.56 -7.96
CA GLU A 247 -18.55 -5.84 -7.35
C GLU A 247 -17.03 -5.94 -7.15
N ALA A 248 -16.60 -6.25 -5.93
CA ALA A 248 -15.28 -6.76 -5.59
C ALA A 248 -15.33 -8.30 -5.56
N ALA A 249 -15.04 -8.94 -6.68
CA ALA A 249 -15.03 -10.41 -6.81
C ALA A 249 -13.88 -11.09 -6.05
N SER A 250 -12.83 -10.34 -5.69
CA SER A 250 -11.70 -10.84 -4.92
C SER A 250 -11.05 -9.72 -4.11
N THR A 251 -10.22 -10.10 -3.15
CA THR A 251 -9.36 -9.14 -2.45
C THR A 251 -8.42 -8.44 -3.44
N GLY A 252 -8.15 -7.16 -3.23
CA GLY A 252 -7.40 -6.31 -4.15
C GLY A 252 -8.24 -5.72 -5.31
N ALA A 253 -9.57 -5.88 -5.32
CA ALA A 253 -10.41 -5.26 -6.35
C ALA A 253 -10.26 -3.73 -6.35
N HIS A 254 -10.19 -3.14 -7.56
CA HIS A 254 -9.93 -1.70 -7.77
C HIS A 254 -11.16 -0.97 -8.32
N PHE A 255 -11.39 0.25 -7.84
CA PHE A 255 -12.46 1.15 -8.26
C PHE A 255 -11.87 2.54 -8.49
N LYS A 256 -12.18 3.17 -9.61
CA LYS A 256 -11.58 4.46 -10.00
C LYS A 256 -12.59 5.59 -9.90
N VAL A 257 -12.20 6.73 -9.34
CA VAL A 257 -12.92 8.00 -9.41
C VAL A 257 -12.18 8.91 -10.39
N GLY A 258 -12.91 9.49 -11.35
CA GLY A 258 -12.30 10.24 -12.46
C GLY A 258 -11.67 11.57 -12.06
N GLU A 259 -12.32 12.36 -11.20
CA GLU A 259 -11.85 13.70 -10.83
C GLU A 259 -12.10 13.97 -9.35
N ALA A 260 -11.04 13.90 -8.53
CA ALA A 260 -11.14 14.26 -7.12
C ALA A 260 -10.97 15.78 -6.94
N PRO A 261 -11.92 16.49 -6.30
CA PRO A 261 -11.78 17.90 -6.02
C PRO A 261 -10.70 18.13 -4.96
N GLY A 262 -10.03 19.28 -5.03
CA GLY A 262 -9.13 19.71 -3.97
C GLY A 262 -9.89 19.94 -2.67
N ILE A 263 -9.55 19.19 -1.62
CA ILE A 263 -10.15 19.30 -0.29
C ILE A 263 -9.12 19.45 0.85
N GLY A 264 -7.83 19.44 0.52
CA GLY A 264 -6.78 19.25 1.52
C GLY A 264 -6.82 17.82 2.08
N ARG A 265 -6.71 17.70 3.40
CA ARG A 265 -6.62 16.41 4.10
C ARG A 265 -7.99 15.82 4.40
N GLY A 266 -8.16 14.51 4.19
CA GLY A 266 -9.42 13.80 4.42
C GLY A 266 -9.31 12.30 4.10
N HIS A 267 -10.45 11.64 3.90
CA HIS A 267 -10.53 10.22 3.49
C HIS A 267 -11.77 9.97 2.65
N LEU A 268 -11.82 8.81 1.97
CA LEU A 268 -13.04 8.34 1.31
C LEU A 268 -13.77 7.35 2.22
N GLU A 269 -15.09 7.51 2.29
CA GLU A 269 -16.03 6.60 2.91
C GLU A 269 -16.78 5.84 1.82
N LEU A 270 -16.65 4.52 1.80
CA LEU A 270 -17.35 3.62 0.88
C LEU A 270 -18.47 2.91 1.63
N THR A 271 -19.68 2.89 1.06
CA THR A 271 -20.80 2.12 1.61
C THR A 271 -20.87 0.75 0.93
N THR A 272 -21.01 -0.32 1.71
CA THR A 272 -21.27 -1.66 1.18
C THR A 272 -22.76 -1.88 0.94
N CYS A 273 -23.08 -2.51 -0.18
CA CYS A 273 -24.45 -2.77 -0.60
C CYS A 273 -25.01 -4.08 -0.04
N GLU A 274 -26.33 -4.12 0.17
CA GLU A 274 -27.05 -5.32 0.56
C GLU A 274 -27.35 -6.27 -0.62
N PRO A 275 -27.41 -7.60 -0.39
CA PRO A 275 -26.94 -8.31 0.80
C PRO A 275 -25.43 -8.19 1.03
N ARG A 276 -25.04 -7.90 2.28
CA ARG A 276 -23.66 -7.88 2.75
C ARG A 276 -23.23 -9.28 3.20
N PRO A 277 -22.11 -9.83 2.70
CA PRO A 277 -21.67 -11.17 3.11
C PRO A 277 -21.15 -11.17 4.55
N GLU A 278 -21.71 -12.03 5.38
CA GLU A 278 -21.31 -12.27 6.77
C GLU A 278 -21.16 -11.00 7.63
N ARG A 279 -19.93 -10.66 8.04
CA ARG A 279 -19.59 -9.55 8.94
C ARG A 279 -19.03 -8.35 8.17
N SER A 280 -19.34 -8.25 6.87
CA SER A 280 -18.93 -7.12 6.06
C SER A 280 -19.47 -5.82 6.67
N PRO A 281 -18.62 -4.84 6.98
CA PRO A 281 -19.07 -3.59 7.57
C PRO A 281 -19.92 -2.81 6.57
N GLU A 282 -20.91 -2.08 7.09
CA GLU A 282 -21.75 -1.17 6.31
C GLU A 282 -20.93 -0.10 5.60
N THR A 283 -19.88 0.37 6.26
CA THR A 283 -19.02 1.45 5.78
C THR A 283 -17.56 1.06 5.92
N VAL A 284 -16.75 1.44 4.93
CA VAL A 284 -15.30 1.24 4.92
C VAL A 284 -14.60 2.55 4.59
N GLU A 285 -13.67 2.96 5.44
CA GLU A 285 -12.85 4.14 5.21
C GLU A 285 -11.53 3.77 4.52
N THR A 286 -11.05 4.66 3.66
CA THR A 286 -9.70 4.58 3.10
C THR A 286 -8.65 5.08 4.10
N ASN A 287 -7.37 4.95 3.75
CA ASN A 287 -6.34 5.79 4.36
C ASN A 287 -6.65 7.27 4.16
N VAL A 288 -6.03 8.09 5.02
CA VAL A 288 -6.01 9.54 4.85
C VAL A 288 -5.30 9.89 3.55
N ILE A 289 -5.86 10.87 2.84
CA ILE A 289 -5.30 11.48 1.64
C ILE A 289 -5.22 12.99 1.79
N ASP A 290 -4.32 13.61 1.02
CA ASP A 290 -4.21 15.06 0.82
C ASP A 290 -4.42 15.37 -0.66
N VAL A 291 -5.54 15.99 -1.01
CA VAL A 291 -5.87 16.41 -2.38
C VAL A 291 -5.68 17.91 -2.47
N ARG A 292 -4.57 18.33 -3.07
CA ARG A 292 -4.28 19.75 -3.29
C ARG A 292 -5.25 20.35 -4.30
N ALA A 293 -5.54 21.64 -4.19
CA ALA A 293 -6.23 22.34 -5.28
C ALA A 293 -5.41 22.18 -6.57
N GLY A 294 -6.09 21.85 -7.68
CA GLY A 294 -5.45 21.85 -9.00
C GLY A 294 -4.88 23.24 -9.30
N SER A 295 -3.80 23.31 -10.09
CA SER A 295 -3.43 24.61 -10.67
C SER A 295 -4.55 25.04 -11.62
N PRO A 296 -5.01 26.29 -11.58
CA PRO A 296 -6.01 26.80 -12.52
C PRO A 296 -5.55 26.72 -13.97
#